data_AF-F9ZV77-F1
#
_entry.id   AF-F9ZV77-F1
#
_cell.length_a   1.000
_cell.length_b   1.000
_cell.length_c   1.000
_cell.angle_alpha   90.00
_cell.angle_beta   90.00
_cell.angle_gamma   90.00
#
_symmetry.space_group_name_H-M   'P 1'
#
loop_
_entity.id
_entity.type
_entity.pdbx_description
1 polymer ?
#
loop_
_entity_poly.entity_id
_entity_poly.type
_entity_poly.pdbx_seq_one_letter_code
_entity_poly.pdbx_strand_id
1 'polypeptide(L)'
;MARKINSAGIKLVQKFEGLKLQAYLCPAGVWTIGYGHTKGVKKGDEITQAEADKLLAQDLGQCGEQVEKCVRVPLHDNQFAALASFVFNAGIGSLLSSTLLRRLNNGDYDCVPSELSKWVKALNPKTGKKVALPGLVKRRAAEGQLWLDTDHGDTFLNTSDMPQIIHADDSRTIYSVAARDGLRVRSGAGMQFEIQKVLPKDTQVYVVREKDGWAAIDAEGDGAIDGWVSMDFLKVHQP
;
A
#
# COMPACT_ATOMS: atom_id res chain seq x y z
N MET A 1 -6.83 -15.72 -16.42
CA MET A 1 -5.35 -15.68 -16.39
C MET A 1 -4.97 -14.81 -15.20
N ALA A 2 -3.96 -15.21 -14.43
CA ALA A 2 -3.48 -14.39 -13.32
C ALA A 2 -2.94 -13.04 -13.82
N ARG A 3 -3.18 -11.97 -13.07
CA ARG A 3 -2.64 -10.64 -13.37
C ARG A 3 -1.12 -10.70 -13.41
N LYS A 4 -0.51 -10.10 -14.44
CA LYS A 4 0.95 -10.05 -14.57
C LYS A 4 1.51 -8.96 -13.66
N ILE A 5 2.69 -9.21 -13.09
CA ILE A 5 3.44 -8.18 -12.37
C ILE A 5 4.02 -7.19 -13.39
N ASN A 6 3.83 -5.90 -13.14
CA ASN A 6 4.31 -4.85 -14.03
C ASN A 6 5.83 -4.68 -13.95
N SER A 7 6.38 -3.88 -14.88
CA SER A 7 7.82 -3.70 -14.99
C SER A 7 8.47 -3.05 -13.76
N ALA A 8 7.73 -2.19 -13.05
CA ALA A 8 8.19 -1.55 -11.82
C ALA A 8 8.41 -2.58 -10.70
N GLY A 9 7.46 -3.49 -10.50
CA GLY A 9 7.59 -4.61 -9.56
C GLY A 9 8.79 -5.51 -9.85
N ILE A 10 8.97 -5.90 -11.13
CA ILE A 10 10.09 -6.75 -11.54
C ILE A 10 11.42 -6.06 -11.23
N LYS A 11 11.58 -4.79 -11.64
CA LYS A 11 12.80 -4.01 -11.38
C LYS A 11 13.10 -3.84 -9.89
N LEU A 12 12.05 -3.66 -9.08
CA LEU A 12 12.20 -3.57 -7.63
C LEU A 12 12.83 -4.84 -7.07
N VAL A 13 12.33 -6.02 -7.46
CA VAL A 13 12.89 -7.29 -6.95
C VAL A 13 14.29 -7.55 -7.49
N GLN A 14 14.55 -7.31 -8.78
CA GLN A 14 15.90 -7.43 -9.35
C GLN A 14 16.95 -6.62 -8.55
N LYS A 15 16.59 -5.41 -8.12
CA LYS A 15 17.47 -4.52 -7.33
C LYS A 15 17.85 -5.11 -5.97
N PHE A 16 16.97 -5.89 -5.33
CA PHE A 16 17.19 -6.42 -3.99
C PHE A 16 17.76 -7.84 -3.96
N GLU A 17 17.45 -8.69 -4.94
CA GLU A 17 17.96 -10.08 -4.97
C GLU A 17 19.37 -10.17 -5.56
N GLY A 18 19.68 -9.34 -6.55
CA GLY A 18 20.92 -9.44 -7.32
C GLY A 18 20.95 -10.67 -8.24
N LEU A 19 21.72 -10.58 -9.31
CA LEU A 19 21.80 -11.62 -10.34
C LEU A 19 22.96 -12.60 -10.08
N LYS A 20 22.69 -13.90 -10.20
CA LYS A 20 23.70 -14.96 -10.28
C LYS A 20 23.43 -15.89 -11.46
N LEU A 21 24.25 -15.80 -12.51
CA LEU A 21 24.07 -16.60 -13.73
C LEU A 21 24.52 -18.06 -13.59
N GLN A 22 25.27 -18.38 -12.54
CA GLN A 22 25.74 -19.74 -12.23
C GLN A 22 25.12 -20.21 -10.91
N ALA A 23 24.72 -21.47 -10.86
CA ALA A 23 24.12 -22.07 -9.68
C ALA A 23 25.09 -22.03 -8.49
N TYR A 24 24.61 -21.59 -7.34
CA TYR A 24 25.35 -21.51 -6.08
C TYR A 24 24.56 -22.12 -4.92
N LEU A 25 25.26 -22.52 -3.86
CA LEU A 25 24.61 -22.94 -2.61
C LEU A 25 24.34 -21.72 -1.75
N CYS A 26 23.07 -21.50 -1.41
CA CYS A 26 22.72 -20.49 -0.41
C CYS A 26 23.13 -20.95 1.01
N PRO A 27 23.11 -20.07 2.02
CA PRO A 27 23.44 -20.46 3.41
C PRO A 27 22.59 -21.60 3.99
N ALA A 28 21.40 -21.86 3.41
CA ALA A 28 20.53 -22.97 3.78
C ALA A 28 20.86 -24.29 3.05
N GLY A 29 21.92 -24.32 2.22
CA GLY A 29 22.35 -25.53 1.49
C GLY A 29 21.51 -25.88 0.26
N VAL A 30 20.71 -24.94 -0.25
CA VAL A 30 19.85 -25.14 -1.42
C VAL A 30 20.49 -24.54 -2.67
N TRP A 31 20.50 -25.30 -3.77
CA TRP A 31 20.97 -24.81 -5.07
C TRP A 31 20.06 -23.69 -5.57
N THR A 32 20.68 -22.56 -5.89
CA THR A 32 20.01 -21.29 -6.22
C THR A 32 20.65 -20.67 -7.45
N ILE A 33 19.85 -20.06 -8.34
CA ILE A 33 20.31 -19.39 -9.56
C ILE A 33 19.45 -18.16 -9.89
N GLY A 34 19.92 -17.30 -10.78
CA GLY A 34 19.22 -16.10 -11.22
C GLY A 34 19.01 -15.12 -10.07
N TYR A 35 17.75 -14.75 -9.84
CA TYR A 35 17.31 -13.84 -8.78
C TYR A 35 16.74 -14.59 -7.57
N GLY A 36 17.41 -15.67 -7.13
CA GLY A 36 16.95 -16.47 -5.99
C GLY A 36 16.08 -17.68 -6.35
N HIS A 37 16.05 -18.08 -7.63
CA HIS A 37 15.29 -19.25 -8.07
C HIS A 37 15.92 -20.55 -7.55
N THR A 38 15.11 -21.48 -7.03
CA THR A 38 15.60 -22.74 -6.44
C THR A 38 14.96 -24.00 -7.03
N LYS A 39 13.83 -23.86 -7.74
CA LYS A 39 13.05 -25.02 -8.18
C LYS A 39 13.76 -25.75 -9.32
N GLY A 40 14.23 -26.97 -9.03
CA GLY A 40 14.86 -27.83 -10.03
C GLY A 40 16.30 -27.44 -10.39
N VAL A 41 16.89 -26.49 -9.67
CA VAL A 41 18.28 -26.06 -9.87
C VAL A 41 19.24 -27.13 -9.35
N LYS A 42 20.29 -27.39 -10.12
CA LYS A 42 21.32 -28.38 -9.83
C LYS A 42 22.71 -27.76 -9.90
N LYS A 43 23.67 -28.50 -9.34
CA LYS A 43 25.09 -28.12 -9.42
C LYS A 43 25.52 -28.03 -10.88
N GLY A 44 26.13 -26.91 -11.25
CA GLY A 44 26.68 -26.68 -12.59
C GLY A 44 25.69 -26.09 -13.59
N ASP A 45 24.45 -25.83 -13.18
CA ASP A 45 23.52 -25.08 -14.03
C ASP A 45 24.05 -23.66 -14.27
N GLU A 46 23.93 -23.20 -15.51
CA GLU A 46 24.25 -21.85 -15.95
C GLU A 46 23.12 -21.34 -16.83
N ILE A 47 22.74 -20.08 -16.65
CA ILE A 47 21.67 -19.43 -17.40
C ILE A 47 22.13 -18.08 -17.92
N THR A 48 21.47 -17.61 -18.96
CA THR A 48 21.59 -16.24 -19.47
C THR A 48 20.79 -15.27 -18.61
N GLN A 49 21.08 -13.97 -18.76
CA GLN A 49 20.26 -12.90 -18.15
C GLN A 49 18.78 -13.02 -18.54
N ALA A 50 18.49 -13.28 -19.82
CA ALA A 50 17.12 -13.39 -20.32
C ALA A 50 16.38 -14.58 -19.69
N GLU A 51 17.07 -15.69 -19.44
CA GLU A 51 16.51 -16.84 -18.72
C GLU A 51 16.29 -16.52 -17.24
N ALA A 52 17.22 -15.81 -16.59
CA ALA A 52 17.04 -15.34 -15.22
C ALA A 52 15.84 -14.41 -15.08
N ASP A 53 15.63 -13.50 -16.02
CA ASP A 53 14.48 -12.59 -16.07
C ASP A 53 13.17 -13.36 -16.26
N LYS A 54 13.18 -14.39 -17.12
CA LYS A 54 12.03 -15.27 -17.33
C LYS A 54 11.67 -16.05 -16.07
N LEU A 55 12.66 -16.61 -15.37
CA LEU A 55 12.45 -17.31 -14.10
C LEU A 55 11.88 -16.37 -13.05
N LEU A 56 12.45 -15.17 -12.92
CA LEU A 56 11.95 -14.16 -11.99
C LEU A 56 10.50 -13.78 -12.29
N ALA A 57 10.14 -13.56 -13.56
CA ALA A 57 8.77 -13.25 -13.94
C ALA A 57 7.80 -14.38 -13.58
N GLN A 58 8.23 -15.65 -13.70
CA GLN A 58 7.43 -16.81 -13.30
C GLN A 58 7.26 -16.90 -11.79
N ASP A 59 8.34 -16.73 -11.02
CA ASP A 59 8.31 -16.79 -9.55
C ASP A 59 7.46 -15.64 -8.98
N LEU A 60 7.60 -14.43 -9.54
CA LEU A 60 6.75 -13.29 -9.20
C LEU A 60 5.30 -13.49 -9.60
N GLY A 61 5.03 -14.14 -10.73
CA GLY A 61 3.68 -14.53 -11.12
C GLY A 61 3.02 -15.44 -10.08
N GLN A 62 3.75 -16.43 -9.55
CA GLN A 62 3.25 -17.29 -8.47
C GLN A 62 2.98 -16.51 -7.18
N CYS A 63 3.84 -15.54 -6.84
CA CYS A 63 3.60 -14.65 -5.70
C CYS A 63 2.34 -13.79 -5.94
N GLY A 64 2.16 -13.27 -7.16
CA GLY A 64 0.96 -12.53 -7.56
C GLY A 64 -0.32 -13.36 -7.41
N GLU A 65 -0.33 -14.61 -7.87
CA GLU A 65 -1.46 -15.52 -7.69
C GLU A 65 -1.81 -15.75 -6.21
N GLN A 66 -0.82 -15.77 -5.33
CA GLN A 66 -1.04 -15.88 -3.89
C GLN A 66 -1.65 -14.60 -3.30
N VAL A 67 -1.21 -13.43 -3.78
CA VAL A 67 -1.79 -12.13 -3.39
C VAL A 67 -3.24 -12.04 -3.84
N GLU A 68 -3.57 -12.38 -5.09
CA GLU A 68 -4.94 -12.36 -5.62
C GLU A 68 -5.90 -13.21 -4.79
N LYS A 69 -5.45 -14.36 -4.26
CA LYS A 69 -6.30 -15.25 -3.46
C LYS A 69 -6.64 -14.70 -2.08
N CYS A 70 -5.85 -13.77 -1.54
CA CYS A 70 -6.00 -13.30 -0.17
C CYS A 70 -6.40 -11.83 -0.04
N VAL A 71 -6.12 -11.00 -1.04
CA VAL A 71 -6.58 -9.62 -1.10
C VAL A 71 -7.99 -9.57 -1.70
N ARG A 72 -8.91 -8.93 -0.99
CA ARG A 72 -10.35 -8.88 -1.32
C ARG A 72 -10.80 -7.52 -1.84
N VAL A 73 -9.91 -6.54 -1.83
CA VAL A 73 -10.14 -5.18 -2.30
C VAL A 73 -9.41 -4.96 -3.63
N PRO A 74 -9.92 -4.10 -4.51
CA PRO A 74 -9.26 -3.80 -5.78
C PRO A 74 -7.89 -3.16 -5.53
N LEU A 75 -6.90 -3.53 -6.32
CA LEU A 75 -5.55 -2.95 -6.31
C LEU A 75 -5.18 -2.47 -7.70
N HIS A 76 -4.47 -1.35 -7.81
CA HIS A 76 -3.80 -0.99 -9.07
C HIS A 76 -2.46 -1.75 -9.24
N ASP A 77 -1.84 -1.66 -10.41
CA ASP A 77 -0.74 -2.55 -10.81
C ASP A 77 0.47 -2.44 -9.88
N ASN A 78 0.84 -1.21 -9.51
CA ASN A 78 1.92 -0.94 -8.56
C ASN A 78 1.63 -1.46 -7.15
N GLN A 79 0.40 -1.32 -6.64
CA GLN A 79 -0.01 -1.89 -5.35
C GLN A 79 0.10 -3.42 -5.35
N PHE A 80 -0.41 -4.05 -6.40
CA PHE A 80 -0.32 -5.49 -6.58
C PHE A 80 1.14 -5.97 -6.65
N ALA A 81 1.97 -5.28 -7.42
CA ALA A 81 3.39 -5.54 -7.54
C ALA A 81 4.16 -5.38 -6.23
N ALA A 82 3.84 -4.37 -5.42
CA ALA A 82 4.45 -4.16 -4.11
C ALA A 82 4.16 -5.32 -3.15
N LEU A 83 2.92 -5.82 -3.11
CA LEU A 83 2.57 -6.99 -2.30
C LEU A 83 3.19 -8.28 -2.84
N ALA A 84 3.28 -8.45 -4.16
CA ALA A 84 3.97 -9.58 -4.75
C ALA A 84 5.47 -9.60 -4.38
N SER A 85 6.14 -8.44 -4.38
CA SER A 85 7.52 -8.32 -3.88
C SER A 85 7.62 -8.66 -2.39
N PHE A 86 6.66 -8.23 -1.57
CA PHE A 86 6.64 -8.58 -0.16
C PHE A 86 6.53 -10.09 0.04
N VAL A 87 5.60 -10.74 -0.67
CA VAL A 87 5.41 -12.20 -0.64
C VAL A 87 6.66 -12.92 -1.13
N PHE A 88 7.31 -12.44 -2.19
CA PHE A 88 8.56 -12.99 -2.69
C PHE A 88 9.64 -13.03 -1.60
N ASN A 89 9.77 -11.96 -0.82
CA ASN A 89 10.81 -11.86 0.22
C ASN A 89 10.46 -12.50 1.56
N ALA A 90 9.22 -12.35 2.01
CA ALA A 90 8.80 -12.73 3.37
C ALA A 90 7.91 -13.98 3.39
N GLY A 91 7.50 -14.47 2.22
CA GLY A 91 6.58 -15.59 2.05
C GLY A 91 5.12 -15.22 2.30
N ILE A 92 4.21 -15.98 1.69
CA ILE A 92 2.75 -15.77 1.82
C ILE A 92 2.24 -15.90 3.25
N GLY A 93 2.84 -16.77 4.08
CA GLY A 93 2.45 -16.93 5.49
C GLY A 93 2.61 -15.64 6.30
N SER A 94 3.63 -14.83 5.97
CA SER A 94 3.83 -13.52 6.59
C SER A 94 2.72 -12.55 6.24
N LEU A 95 2.28 -12.52 4.98
CA LEU A 95 1.16 -11.67 4.54
C LEU A 95 -0.17 -12.14 5.17
N LEU A 96 -0.47 -13.43 5.13
CA LEU A 96 -1.73 -13.98 5.65
C LEU A 96 -1.96 -13.71 7.14
N SER A 97 -0.89 -13.73 7.94
CA SER A 97 -0.94 -13.47 9.39
C SER A 97 -0.81 -11.99 9.76
N SER A 98 -0.64 -11.10 8.77
CA SER A 98 -0.31 -9.69 9.02
C SER A 98 -1.52 -8.83 9.38
N THR A 99 -1.27 -7.80 10.21
CA THR A 99 -2.20 -6.68 10.38
C THR A 99 -2.41 -5.92 9.07
N LEU A 100 -1.39 -5.85 8.22
CA LEU A 100 -1.45 -5.29 6.86
C LEU A 100 -2.62 -5.84 6.07
N LEU A 101 -2.67 -7.16 5.85
CA LEU A 101 -3.71 -7.78 5.03
C LEU A 101 -5.10 -7.57 5.62
N ARG A 102 -5.23 -7.67 6.94
CA ARG A 102 -6.51 -7.45 7.64
C ARG A 102 -7.04 -6.03 7.42
N ARG A 103 -6.18 -5.02 7.58
CA ARG A 103 -6.55 -3.60 7.41
C ARG A 103 -6.83 -3.29 5.94
N LEU A 104 -5.98 -3.73 5.03
CA LEU A 104 -6.16 -3.58 3.59
C LEU A 104 -7.50 -4.17 3.13
N ASN A 105 -7.83 -5.39 3.54
CA ASN A 105 -9.10 -6.03 3.18
C ASN A 105 -10.35 -5.35 3.77
N ASN A 106 -10.18 -4.45 4.76
CA ASN A 106 -11.24 -3.59 5.27
C ASN A 106 -11.29 -2.22 4.56
N GLY A 107 -10.52 -2.04 3.48
CA GLY A 107 -10.47 -0.80 2.69
C GLY A 107 -9.49 0.25 3.22
N ASP A 108 -8.63 -0.10 4.18
CA ASP A 108 -7.59 0.81 4.69
C ASP A 108 -6.28 0.58 3.90
N TYR A 109 -6.17 1.24 2.74
CA TYR A 109 -5.02 1.15 1.86
C TYR A 109 -3.81 1.95 2.37
N ASP A 110 -4.06 3.09 3.01
CA ASP A 110 -3.04 3.99 3.52
C ASP A 110 -2.20 3.34 4.63
N CYS A 111 -2.73 2.30 5.28
CA CYS A 111 -1.95 1.53 6.24
C CYS A 111 -0.73 0.83 5.65
N VAL A 112 -0.77 0.46 4.36
CA VAL A 112 0.13 -0.55 3.80
C VAL A 112 1.61 -0.16 3.92
N PRO A 113 2.06 1.05 3.54
CA PRO A 113 3.45 1.45 3.72
C PRO A 113 3.92 1.36 5.18
N SER A 114 3.08 1.82 6.12
CA SER A 114 3.40 1.79 7.56
C SER A 114 3.46 0.34 8.09
N GLU A 115 2.59 -0.54 7.62
CA GLU A 115 2.57 -1.94 8.05
C GLU A 115 3.74 -2.73 7.43
N LEU A 116 4.13 -2.44 6.18
CA LEU A 116 5.33 -3.00 5.55
C LEU A 116 6.59 -2.66 6.36
N SER A 117 6.69 -1.43 6.88
CA SER A 117 7.85 -0.98 7.66
C SER A 117 8.11 -1.80 8.95
N LYS A 118 7.12 -2.56 9.42
CA LYS A 118 7.25 -3.46 10.59
C LYS A 118 8.00 -4.75 10.25
N TRP A 119 8.06 -5.13 8.97
CA TRP A 119 8.70 -6.36 8.47
C TRP A 119 10.18 -6.17 8.14
N VAL A 120 10.93 -5.64 9.11
CA VAL A 120 12.35 -5.30 8.96
C VAL A 120 13.27 -6.09 9.90
N LYS A 121 12.72 -6.98 10.71
CA LYS A 121 13.46 -7.69 11.75
C LYS A 121 13.68 -9.15 11.35
N ALA A 122 14.90 -9.64 11.58
CA ALA A 122 15.24 -11.05 11.46
C ALA A 122 15.79 -11.59 12.78
N LEU A 123 15.69 -12.91 12.98
CA LEU A 123 16.27 -13.57 14.14
C LEU A 123 17.80 -13.58 14.01
N ASN A 124 18.50 -13.04 15.00
CA ASN A 124 19.95 -13.16 15.05
C ASN A 124 20.32 -14.57 15.54
N PRO A 125 21.01 -15.40 14.74
CA PRO A 125 21.32 -16.79 15.11
C PRO A 125 22.27 -16.90 16.31
N LYS A 126 23.06 -15.84 16.61
CA LYS A 126 23.98 -15.83 17.75
C LYS A 126 23.29 -15.45 19.06
N THR A 127 22.29 -14.57 19.01
CA THR A 127 21.68 -13.99 20.22
C THR A 127 20.24 -14.44 20.46
N GLY A 128 19.59 -15.07 19.46
CA GLY A 128 18.18 -15.44 19.51
C GLY A 128 17.21 -14.24 19.55
N LYS A 129 17.70 -13.00 19.40
CA LYS A 129 16.89 -11.79 19.43
C LYS A 129 16.55 -11.31 18.02
N LYS A 130 15.35 -10.75 17.85
CA LYS A 130 14.97 -10.07 16.61
C LYS A 130 15.70 -8.74 16.50
N VAL A 131 16.48 -8.56 15.43
CA VAL A 131 17.22 -7.33 15.13
C VAL A 131 16.77 -6.75 13.80
N ALA A 132 16.67 -5.43 13.72
CA ALA A 132 16.36 -4.75 12.46
C ALA A 132 17.53 -4.90 11.48
N LEU A 133 17.24 -5.28 10.25
CA LEU A 133 18.22 -5.40 9.18
C LEU A 133 18.13 -4.18 8.24
N PRO A 134 19.22 -3.41 8.06
CA PRO A 134 19.20 -2.23 7.18
C PRO A 134 18.73 -2.52 5.75
N GLY A 135 19.06 -3.70 5.22
CA GLY A 135 18.60 -4.13 3.89
C GLY A 135 17.08 -4.29 3.82
N LEU A 136 16.45 -4.86 4.86
CA LEU A 136 15.00 -4.99 4.92
C LEU A 136 14.32 -3.63 5.09
N VAL A 137 14.89 -2.72 5.89
CA VAL A 137 14.37 -1.35 6.01
C VAL A 137 14.30 -0.66 4.64
N LYS A 138 15.39 -0.72 3.87
CA LYS A 138 15.43 -0.15 2.50
C LYS A 138 14.44 -0.82 1.56
N ARG A 139 14.28 -2.15 1.66
CA ARG A 139 13.31 -2.90 0.84
C ARG A 139 11.87 -2.50 1.13
N ARG A 140 11.47 -2.49 2.40
CA ARG A 140 10.12 -2.12 2.83
C ARG A 140 9.77 -0.68 2.47
N ALA A 141 10.74 0.24 2.57
CA ALA A 141 10.57 1.61 2.09
C ALA A 141 10.33 1.68 0.58
N ALA A 142 11.11 0.93 -0.22
CA ALA A 142 10.94 0.92 -1.68
C ALA A 142 9.60 0.30 -2.12
N GLU A 143 9.11 -0.75 -1.45
CA GLU A 143 7.80 -1.32 -1.75
C GLU A 143 6.67 -0.38 -1.32
N GLY A 144 6.82 0.33 -0.19
CA GLY A 144 5.89 1.38 0.21
C GLY A 144 5.86 2.54 -0.78
N GLN A 145 7.01 2.93 -1.33
CA GLN A 145 7.08 3.93 -2.40
C GLN A 145 6.38 3.44 -3.67
N LEU A 146 6.63 2.19 -4.08
CA LEU A 146 5.94 1.60 -5.23
C LEU A 146 4.42 1.57 -4.99
N TRP A 147 3.97 1.19 -3.79
CA TRP A 147 2.55 1.17 -3.43
C TRP A 147 1.85 2.52 -3.61
N LEU A 148 2.54 3.62 -3.27
CA LEU A 148 2.02 4.98 -3.37
C LEU A 148 2.12 5.57 -4.79
N ASP A 149 2.93 4.97 -5.64
CA ASP A 149 3.14 5.44 -7.00
C ASP A 149 1.95 5.02 -7.89
N THR A 150 1.33 5.98 -8.55
CA THR A 150 0.22 5.71 -9.47
C THR A 150 0.78 5.54 -10.88
N ASP A 151 0.63 4.35 -11.45
CA ASP A 151 1.01 4.12 -12.84
C ASP A 151 -0.03 4.75 -13.76
N HIS A 152 0.25 5.93 -14.31
CA HIS A 152 -0.66 6.67 -15.19
C HIS A 152 -1.08 5.90 -16.47
N GLY A 153 -0.49 4.73 -16.74
CA GLY A 153 -0.89 3.80 -17.80
C GLY A 153 -1.87 2.68 -17.37
N ASP A 154 -2.23 2.59 -16.09
CA ASP A 154 -3.09 1.53 -15.57
C ASP A 154 -4.56 1.82 -15.89
N THR A 155 -5.13 1.05 -16.83
CA THR A 155 -6.54 1.13 -17.24
C THR A 155 -7.53 0.93 -16.09
N PHE A 156 -7.09 0.28 -15.00
CA PHE A 156 -7.89 0.03 -13.81
C PHE A 156 -8.11 1.30 -12.97
N LEU A 157 -7.21 2.29 -13.07
CA LEU A 157 -7.34 3.57 -12.37
C LEU A 157 -8.55 4.39 -12.87
N ASN A 158 -9.04 4.11 -14.08
CA ASN A 158 -10.20 4.78 -14.68
C ASN A 158 -11.54 4.05 -14.39
N THR A 159 -11.54 3.04 -13.52
CA THR A 159 -12.74 2.28 -13.16
C THR A 159 -13.41 2.87 -11.93
N SER A 160 -14.75 2.88 -11.91
CA SER A 160 -15.58 3.37 -10.79
C SER A 160 -15.46 2.51 -9.52
N ASP A 161 -14.81 1.36 -9.61
CA ASP A 161 -14.70 0.38 -8.53
C ASP A 161 -13.50 0.64 -7.60
N MET A 162 -12.65 1.63 -7.91
CA MET A 162 -11.45 1.90 -7.13
C MET A 162 -11.69 2.99 -6.06
N PRO A 163 -11.63 2.67 -4.76
CA PRO A 163 -11.92 3.62 -3.68
C PRO A 163 -10.77 4.61 -3.39
N GLN A 164 -9.64 4.52 -4.11
CA GLN A 164 -8.51 5.42 -3.92
C GLN A 164 -8.12 6.10 -5.23
N ILE A 165 -8.71 7.27 -5.46
CA ILE A 165 -8.05 8.30 -6.27
C ILE A 165 -7.05 8.95 -5.31
N ILE A 166 -5.77 8.65 -5.48
CA ILE A 166 -4.71 9.46 -4.88
C ILE A 166 -4.78 10.81 -5.59
N HIS A 167 -5.49 11.76 -4.99
CA HIS A 167 -5.34 13.15 -5.33
C HIS A 167 -3.95 13.57 -4.84
N ALA A 168 -2.97 13.59 -5.73
CA ALA A 168 -1.68 14.21 -5.48
C ALA A 168 -1.92 15.69 -5.22
N ASP A 169 -2.15 16.06 -3.95
CA ASP A 169 -2.42 17.41 -3.49
C ASP A 169 -3.31 18.20 -4.47
N ASP A 170 -4.45 17.64 -4.88
CA ASP A 170 -5.46 18.49 -5.51
C ASP A 170 -5.82 19.51 -4.46
N SER A 171 -5.66 20.78 -4.83
CA SER A 171 -5.95 21.96 -4.02
C SER A 171 -7.15 21.69 -3.12
N ARG A 172 -6.89 21.33 -1.84
CA ARG A 172 -7.98 20.99 -0.92
C ARG A 172 -8.87 22.21 -0.88
N THR A 173 -10.10 22.06 -1.36
CA THR A 173 -11.03 23.18 -1.39
C THR A 173 -11.33 23.53 0.06
N ILE A 174 -10.84 24.69 0.49
CA ILE A 174 -11.10 25.20 1.83
C ILE A 174 -12.56 25.63 1.85
N TYR A 175 -13.29 25.22 2.88
CA TYR A 175 -14.64 25.71 3.15
C TYR A 175 -14.63 26.55 4.42
N SER A 176 -15.50 27.55 4.47
CA SER A 176 -15.76 28.33 5.68
C SER A 176 -17.12 27.99 6.25
N VAL A 177 -17.19 27.87 7.57
CA VAL A 177 -18.45 27.67 8.30
C VAL A 177 -19.34 28.91 8.17
N ALA A 178 -20.51 28.76 7.53
CA ALA A 178 -21.48 29.84 7.35
C ALA A 178 -22.51 29.95 8.49
N ALA A 179 -22.58 28.95 9.38
CA ALA A 179 -23.51 28.93 10.51
C ALA A 179 -23.16 30.01 11.55
N ARG A 180 -24.09 30.92 11.83
CA ARG A 180 -23.90 32.04 12.76
C ARG A 180 -23.70 31.59 14.21
N ASP A 181 -24.44 30.58 14.63
CA ASP A 181 -24.40 30.05 16.00
C ASP A 181 -23.40 28.89 16.15
N GLY A 182 -22.51 28.73 15.17
CA GLY A 182 -21.57 27.62 15.08
C GLY A 182 -22.15 26.34 14.47
N LEU A 183 -21.27 25.54 13.88
CA LEU A 183 -21.61 24.31 13.17
C LEU A 183 -21.25 23.09 14.01
N ARG A 184 -22.25 22.24 14.27
CA ARG A 184 -22.09 21.02 15.06
C ARG A 184 -21.38 19.94 14.25
N VAL A 185 -20.24 19.48 14.79
CA VAL A 185 -19.49 18.33 14.29
C VAL A 185 -19.98 17.09 15.00
N ARG A 186 -20.33 16.06 14.24
CA ARG A 186 -20.92 14.82 14.73
C ARG A 186 -20.04 13.62 14.44
N SER A 187 -20.23 12.53 15.19
CA SER A 187 -19.50 11.28 14.97
C SER A 187 -19.86 10.55 13.67
N GLY A 188 -20.94 10.95 12.97
CA GLY A 188 -21.38 10.35 11.72
C GLY A 188 -22.25 11.29 10.86
N ALA A 189 -22.46 10.88 9.60
CA ALA A 189 -23.26 11.61 8.61
C ALA A 189 -24.77 11.52 8.91
N GLY A 190 -25.29 12.46 9.69
CA GLY A 190 -26.72 12.53 10.01
C GLY A 190 -27.03 13.19 11.35
N MET A 191 -28.27 13.62 11.52
CA MET A 191 -28.72 14.29 12.76
C MET A 191 -28.81 13.34 13.96
N GLN A 192 -28.86 12.03 13.72
CA GLN A 192 -28.93 10.98 14.73
C GLN A 192 -27.61 10.70 15.46
N PHE A 193 -26.48 11.15 14.90
CA PHE A 193 -25.16 10.91 15.49
C PHE A 193 -24.82 11.92 16.57
N GLU A 194 -24.06 11.52 17.58
CA GLU A 194 -23.67 12.36 18.71
C GLU A 194 -22.85 13.58 18.26
N ILE A 195 -23.08 14.72 18.92
CA ILE A 195 -22.32 15.95 18.69
C ILE A 195 -21.02 15.86 19.49
N GLN A 196 -19.88 15.98 18.82
CA GLN A 196 -18.56 15.92 19.43
C GLN A 196 -18.02 17.32 19.76
N LYS A 197 -18.17 18.27 18.83
CA LYS A 197 -17.73 19.66 18.99
C LYS A 197 -18.59 20.62 18.17
N VAL A 198 -18.39 21.92 18.39
CA VAL A 198 -19.03 23.00 17.60
C VAL A 198 -17.95 23.90 17.04
N LEU A 199 -17.95 24.10 15.72
CA LEU A 199 -17.04 24.99 15.02
C LEU A 199 -17.62 26.40 14.95
N PRO A 200 -16.86 27.45 15.32
CA PRO A 200 -17.29 28.84 15.15
C PRO A 200 -17.56 29.22 13.69
N LYS A 201 -18.37 30.25 13.46
CA LYS A 201 -18.53 30.89 12.14
C LYS A 201 -17.17 31.29 11.56
N ASP A 202 -17.04 31.20 10.24
CA ASP A 202 -15.86 31.53 9.44
C ASP A 202 -14.65 30.62 9.70
N THR A 203 -14.79 29.57 10.52
CA THR A 203 -13.77 28.53 10.69
C THR A 203 -13.51 27.85 9.36
N GLN A 204 -12.25 27.78 8.96
CA GLN A 204 -11.82 27.09 7.75
C GLN A 204 -11.69 25.59 8.02
N VAL A 205 -12.23 24.78 7.12
CA VAL A 205 -12.16 23.31 7.18
C VAL A 205 -11.89 22.74 5.81
N TYR A 206 -11.25 21.58 5.77
CA TYR A 206 -11.06 20.81 4.56
C TYR A 206 -12.13 19.72 4.50
N VAL A 207 -12.85 19.63 3.37
CA VAL A 207 -13.79 18.53 3.15
C VAL A 207 -13.01 17.34 2.61
N VAL A 208 -13.05 16.22 3.33
CA VAL A 208 -12.32 14.98 3.00
C VAL A 208 -13.22 14.02 2.21
N ARG A 209 -14.50 13.94 2.57
CA ARG A 209 -15.50 13.09 1.89
C ARG A 209 -16.90 13.64 2.08
N GLU A 210 -17.79 13.35 1.13
CA GLU A 210 -19.20 13.70 1.19
C GLU A 210 -20.08 12.45 1.24
N LYS A 211 -21.19 12.53 1.97
CA LYS A 211 -22.20 11.48 2.05
C LYS A 211 -23.55 12.08 2.43
N ASP A 212 -24.55 11.89 1.58
CA ASP A 212 -25.96 12.22 1.86
C ASP A 212 -26.19 13.67 2.38
N GLY A 213 -25.47 14.65 1.82
CA GLY A 213 -25.54 16.06 2.24
C GLY A 213 -24.70 16.42 3.48
N TRP A 214 -23.85 15.51 3.95
CA TRP A 214 -22.89 15.72 5.02
C TRP A 214 -21.46 15.63 4.50
N ALA A 215 -20.58 16.47 5.03
CA ALA A 215 -19.15 16.40 4.80
C ALA A 215 -18.44 15.85 6.02
N ALA A 216 -17.54 14.89 5.83
CA ALA A 216 -16.53 14.60 6.81
C ALA A 216 -15.39 15.59 6.61
N ILE A 217 -15.01 16.25 7.70
CA ILE A 217 -14.08 17.37 7.67
C ILE A 217 -12.79 17.02 8.40
N ASP A 218 -11.73 17.65 7.93
CA ASP A 218 -10.45 17.82 8.61
C ASP A 218 -10.35 19.31 8.98
N ALA A 219 -10.46 19.62 10.27
CA ALA A 219 -10.42 20.98 10.79
C ALA A 219 -8.99 21.42 11.13
N GLU A 220 -8.06 20.48 11.28
CA GLU A 220 -6.66 20.75 11.68
C GLU A 220 -5.69 20.74 10.48
N GLY A 221 -6.13 20.26 9.32
CA GLY A 221 -5.35 20.14 8.10
C GLY A 221 -4.38 18.96 8.09
N ASP A 222 -4.44 18.08 9.09
CA ASP A 222 -3.50 16.97 9.30
C ASP A 222 -3.85 15.71 8.48
N GLY A 223 -4.98 15.74 7.76
CA GLY A 223 -5.51 14.63 6.97
C GLY A 223 -6.37 13.65 7.76
N ALA A 224 -6.57 13.85 9.07
CA ALA A 224 -7.47 13.04 9.89
C ALA A 224 -8.91 13.57 9.84
N ILE A 225 -9.88 12.65 9.91
CA ILE A 225 -11.30 13.05 9.96
C ILE A 225 -11.67 13.41 11.40
N ASP A 226 -11.96 14.68 11.61
CA ASP A 226 -12.42 15.25 12.88
C ASP A 226 -13.88 14.98 13.20
N GLY A 227 -14.68 14.67 12.17
CA GLY A 227 -16.09 14.35 12.28
C GLY A 227 -16.89 14.85 11.08
N TRP A 228 -18.21 14.87 11.22
CA TRP A 228 -19.15 15.16 10.14
C TRP A 228 -19.98 16.41 10.42
N VAL A 229 -20.16 17.23 9.38
CA VAL A 229 -20.97 18.46 9.42
C VAL A 229 -21.93 18.49 8.23
N SER A 230 -23.01 19.25 8.33
CA SER A 230 -23.95 19.44 7.22
C SER A 230 -23.38 20.40 6.18
N MET A 231 -23.46 20.01 4.90
CA MET A 231 -22.95 20.79 3.77
C MET A 231 -23.69 22.11 3.57
N ASP A 232 -24.96 22.19 3.98
CA ASP A 232 -25.79 23.40 3.85
C ASP A 232 -25.19 24.61 4.59
N PHE A 233 -24.29 24.35 5.54
CA PHE A 233 -23.63 25.37 6.35
C PHE A 233 -22.15 25.56 6.01
N LEU A 234 -21.67 24.98 4.90
CA LEU A 234 -20.34 25.21 4.37
C LEU A 234 -20.41 26.08 3.11
N LYS A 235 -19.46 26.99 2.96
CA LYS A 235 -19.26 27.78 1.74
C LYS A 235 -17.84 27.63 1.26
N VAL A 236 -17.65 27.43 -0.04
CA VAL A 236 -16.32 27.43 -0.64
C VAL A 236 -15.62 28.74 -0.29
N HIS A 237 -14.44 28.63 0.30
CA HIS A 237 -13.59 29.76 0.62
C HIS A 237 -12.88 30.20 -0.67
N GLN A 238 -13.33 31.29 -1.26
CA GLN A 238 -12.60 31.96 -2.34
C GLN A 238 -11.54 32.87 -1.70
N PRO A 239 -10.30 32.87 -2.19
CA PRO A 239 -9.21 33.71 -1.67
C PRO A 239 -9.49 35.22 -1.83
#